data_AF-A0A535PAY2-F1
#
_entry.id   AF-A0A535PAY2-F1
#
_cell.length_a   1.000
_cell.length_b   1.000
_cell.length_c   1.000
_cell.angle_alpha   90.00
_cell.angle_beta   90.00
_cell.angle_gamma   90.00
#
_symmetry.space_group_name_H-M   'P 1'
#
loop_
_entity.id
_entity.type
_entity.pdbx_description
1 polymer ?
#
loop_
_entity_poly.entity_id
_entity_poly.type
_entity_poly.pdbx_seq_one_letter_code
_entity_poly.pdbx_strand_id
1 'polypeptide(L)'
;MAIHEPTRAWPLSMTRASIVTPVALAAPGTAGPRRSAISRSGATAAVQRAAGAWAAGPRRGTGAPVSQCDGLIGRIDVEDPRKVASPLGFVPGCRRPGSGAAIVRWAPRRGVWPGNRIAARRSIRPPTAAAAAEELVPTIKPFRAIRYELDAVGDLALVTSPPYDVILPEEHRALLARHPKNVVRLDLPADEIGDEPDDRYRRAARTFAAWRSDGTFHKDPKPAIYVYEQAFRLPGSDVERTQRGFLARLKLEPFGDGGAVLPHERTMSAVREDRYKLLRATGANMSPIVGLYEDRSDRATELLAELAGGAAGAPAAAITDGDGVRHRMWVVPTSSGHEEGSPDARDADGEPTPASRADELVVLASAGPITIADGHHRYETALRYRDERRMSRSCEEDPAFDYVLTLLLDGSAESVTVLPTHRVVAGIGAEAAAGLLGSAEALFDVRPIDRAGLVAAFGAAQAADERRGGRGRFGLWTRSGGAILTARRHAFEPWLPDGGAAVRRLDVTLLDVALGHLLDRDAGALAAGGALRFTKSADEALAWVDAETDGADAAFLLEPTPIADILAVARDGDVMPQKSTYFYPKPLSGLVINPHEW
;
A
#
# COMPACT_ATOMS: atom_id res chain seq x y z
N MET A 1 -20.95 -55.41 -16.84
CA MET A 1 -22.40 -55.67 -16.70
C MET A 1 -22.75 -55.47 -15.23
N ALA A 2 -23.94 -54.93 -14.90
CA ALA A 2 -24.22 -54.08 -13.71
C ALA A 2 -23.53 -52.70 -13.85
N ILE A 3 -24.19 -51.54 -14.07
CA ILE A 3 -25.49 -50.96 -13.60
C ILE A 3 -25.36 -50.50 -12.13
N HIS A 4 -24.95 -49.26 -11.84
CA HIS A 4 -25.74 -48.00 -11.78
C HIS A 4 -26.92 -47.98 -10.79
N GLU A 5 -26.77 -47.26 -9.68
CA GLU A 5 -27.58 -46.06 -9.36
C GLU A 5 -26.97 -45.24 -8.18
N PRO A 6 -27.27 -43.93 -8.04
CA PRO A 6 -26.60 -43.03 -7.09
C PRO A 6 -27.43 -42.64 -5.86
N THR A 7 -26.77 -42.30 -4.74
CA THR A 7 -27.41 -41.70 -3.56
C THR A 7 -27.41 -40.16 -3.61
N ARG A 8 -28.54 -39.57 -3.22
CA ARG A 8 -28.83 -38.13 -3.33
C ARG A 8 -28.23 -37.32 -2.18
N ALA A 9 -27.64 -36.17 -2.49
CA ALA A 9 -27.43 -35.09 -1.54
C ALA A 9 -28.71 -34.24 -1.40
N TRP A 10 -28.95 -33.69 -0.21
CA TRP A 10 -29.93 -32.63 0.06
C TRP A 10 -29.21 -31.40 0.62
N PRO A 11 -29.50 -30.18 0.17
CA PRO A 11 -28.90 -28.96 0.73
C PRO A 11 -29.66 -28.51 1.98
N LEU A 12 -28.94 -28.13 3.03
CA LEU A 12 -29.51 -27.40 4.15
C LEU A 12 -29.30 -25.89 3.94
N SER A 13 -30.38 -25.19 3.62
CA SER A 13 -30.45 -23.75 3.85
C SER A 13 -30.63 -23.49 5.35
N MET A 14 -29.89 -22.53 5.90
CA MET A 14 -30.15 -21.99 7.24
C MET A 14 -30.32 -20.48 7.18
N THR A 15 -31.55 -20.07 6.88
CA THR A 15 -32.07 -18.77 7.30
C THR A 15 -32.13 -18.77 8.84
N ARG A 16 -31.59 -17.75 9.51
CA ARG A 16 -31.86 -17.51 10.93
C ARG A 16 -32.43 -16.11 11.15
N ALA A 17 -33.68 -16.09 11.59
CA ALA A 17 -34.37 -14.89 12.04
C ALA A 17 -33.90 -14.47 13.44
N SER A 18 -33.84 -13.16 13.67
CA SER A 18 -33.58 -12.57 14.98
C SER A 18 -34.80 -12.75 15.89
N ILE A 19 -34.64 -13.43 17.03
CA ILE A 19 -35.65 -13.46 18.10
C ILE A 19 -35.18 -12.54 19.22
N VAL A 20 -35.88 -11.42 19.39
CA VAL A 20 -35.72 -10.51 20.52
C VAL A 20 -36.39 -11.12 21.75
N THR A 21 -35.70 -11.15 22.89
CA THR A 21 -36.30 -11.47 24.20
C THR A 21 -35.94 -10.36 25.19
N PRO A 22 -36.91 -9.70 25.86
CA PRO A 22 -36.63 -8.58 26.76
C PRO A 22 -36.23 -9.04 28.17
N VAL A 23 -35.40 -8.23 28.82
CA VAL A 23 -35.05 -8.35 30.24
C VAL A 23 -36.17 -7.74 31.09
N ALA A 24 -36.56 -8.40 32.19
CA ALA A 24 -37.47 -7.85 33.20
C ALA A 24 -36.84 -7.91 34.60
N LEU A 25 -36.90 -6.80 35.34
CA LEU A 25 -36.48 -6.74 36.75
C LEU A 25 -37.53 -7.38 37.67
N ALA A 26 -37.08 -8.12 38.69
CA ALA A 26 -37.80 -8.25 39.97
C ALA A 26 -36.88 -8.67 41.13
N ALA A 27 -36.93 -7.89 42.21
CA ALA A 27 -36.59 -8.22 43.60
C ALA A 27 -37.65 -7.49 44.47
N PRO A 28 -37.83 -7.75 45.79
CA PRO A 28 -37.00 -8.52 46.72
C PRO A 28 -37.79 -9.55 47.59
N GLY A 29 -37.13 -10.25 48.53
CA GLY A 29 -37.83 -11.18 49.44
C GLY A 29 -36.96 -12.02 50.38
N THR A 30 -36.37 -11.38 51.38
CA THR A 30 -35.92 -11.85 52.71
C THR A 30 -36.38 -13.23 53.24
N ALA A 31 -35.43 -14.10 53.62
CA ALA A 31 -35.39 -14.88 54.88
C ALA A 31 -34.10 -15.72 55.01
N GLY A 32 -33.46 -15.73 56.19
CA GLY A 32 -32.46 -16.75 56.60
C GLY A 32 -32.95 -17.49 57.85
N PRO A 33 -32.09 -18.09 58.69
CA PRO A 33 -30.72 -18.58 58.46
C PRO A 33 -30.51 -20.04 58.98
N ARG A 34 -29.43 -20.74 58.58
CA ARG A 34 -28.87 -21.87 59.38
C ARG A 34 -27.34 -21.91 59.39
N ARG A 35 -26.78 -22.48 60.47
CA ARG A 35 -25.37 -22.39 60.91
C ARG A 35 -24.60 -23.69 60.70
N SER A 36 -23.31 -23.57 60.36
CA SER A 36 -22.15 -24.36 60.86
C SER A 36 -20.89 -23.85 60.13
N ALA A 37 -19.90 -23.17 60.74
CA ALA A 37 -18.90 -23.69 61.68
C ALA A 37 -18.21 -24.95 61.13
N ILE A 38 -16.89 -24.99 60.87
CA ILE A 38 -15.82 -24.94 61.88
C ILE A 38 -14.44 -24.53 61.26
N SER A 39 -13.76 -23.60 61.97
CA SER A 39 -12.30 -23.36 62.19
C SER A 39 -11.27 -23.31 61.04
N ARG A 40 -10.49 -22.20 60.87
CA ARG A 40 -9.16 -21.83 61.51
C ARG A 40 -7.99 -22.75 61.08
N SER A 41 -6.75 -22.29 60.88
CA SER A 41 -6.01 -21.04 61.25
C SER A 41 -5.12 -20.56 60.07
N GLY A 42 -4.63 -19.32 59.93
CA GLY A 42 -3.92 -18.43 60.89
C GLY A 42 -2.41 -18.77 60.84
N ALA A 43 -1.45 -17.89 60.54
CA ALA A 43 -1.13 -16.53 61.03
C ALA A 43 -0.41 -15.69 59.91
N THR A 44 -0.56 -14.36 59.71
CA THR A 44 -0.06 -13.17 60.47
C THR A 44 1.44 -13.20 60.80
N ALA A 45 2.25 -12.13 60.65
CA ALA A 45 2.06 -10.66 60.78
C ALA A 45 2.79 -9.88 59.64
N ALA A 46 2.46 -8.66 59.21
CA ALA A 46 2.07 -7.39 59.85
C ALA A 46 3.22 -6.56 60.49
N VAL A 47 2.95 -5.24 60.68
CA VAL A 47 3.82 -4.15 61.18
C VAL A 47 4.70 -3.50 60.07
N GLN A 48 4.75 -2.18 59.83
CA GLN A 48 4.08 -1.01 60.47
C GLN A 48 3.53 0.10 59.52
N ARG A 49 4.16 1.29 59.46
CA ARG A 49 3.72 2.58 58.85
C ARG A 49 4.93 3.50 58.61
N ALA A 50 4.81 4.48 57.71
CA ALA A 50 5.27 5.86 57.98
C ALA A 50 4.47 6.85 57.10
N ALA A 51 4.09 8.00 57.68
CA ALA A 51 3.48 9.12 56.98
C ALA A 51 4.33 10.38 57.24
N GLY A 52 4.37 11.31 56.30
CA GLY A 52 5.14 12.55 56.45
C GLY A 52 4.83 13.58 55.37
N ALA A 53 3.98 14.55 55.70
CA ALA A 53 3.79 15.76 54.92
C ALA A 53 4.37 16.94 55.71
N TRP A 54 5.23 17.74 55.10
CA TRP A 54 5.69 19.03 55.63
C TRP A 54 5.83 20.04 54.48
N ALA A 55 5.57 21.31 54.81
CA ALA A 55 5.57 22.43 53.86
C ALA A 55 6.53 23.56 54.32
N ALA A 56 6.68 24.56 53.44
CA ALA A 56 7.39 25.84 53.62
C ALA A 56 8.94 25.86 53.48
N GLY A 57 9.43 26.82 52.66
CA GLY A 57 10.85 27.26 52.60
C GLY A 57 11.11 28.46 53.53
N PRO A 58 11.85 29.53 53.15
CA PRO A 58 12.73 29.73 51.97
C PRO A 58 14.08 30.46 52.26
N ARG A 59 15.04 30.46 51.32
CA ARG A 59 16.09 31.51 51.11
C ARG A 59 16.45 31.53 49.60
N ARG A 60 16.27 32.61 48.83
CA ARG A 60 17.08 33.87 48.70
C ARG A 60 18.58 33.60 48.50
N GLY A 61 19.29 34.09 47.48
CA GLY A 61 18.96 34.85 46.25
C GLY A 61 19.93 34.40 45.11
N THR A 62 20.09 35.04 43.94
CA THR A 62 19.88 36.44 43.51
C THR A 62 19.77 36.52 41.97
N GLY A 63 19.09 37.55 41.42
CA GLY A 63 19.26 37.96 40.01
C GLY A 63 18.04 37.82 39.11
N ALA A 64 17.24 38.89 39.02
CA ALA A 64 16.23 39.12 37.98
C ALA A 64 16.73 40.30 37.09
N PRO A 65 15.96 40.89 36.13
CA PRO A 65 14.70 40.46 35.51
C PRO A 65 14.69 40.60 33.96
N VAL A 66 13.71 40.01 33.26
CA VAL A 66 13.06 40.63 32.07
C VAL A 66 11.54 40.34 32.12
N SER A 67 10.74 41.27 31.62
CA SER A 67 9.31 41.45 31.88
C SER A 67 8.34 40.63 31.01
N GLN A 68 7.17 40.34 31.57
CA GLN A 68 5.94 39.99 30.84
C GLN A 68 5.40 41.18 30.02
N CYS A 69 4.54 40.88 29.04
CA CYS A 69 3.26 41.58 28.82
C CYS A 69 2.26 40.63 28.16
N ASP A 70 0.97 40.87 28.41
CA ASP A 70 -0.11 39.90 28.19
C ASP A 70 -0.61 39.78 26.74
N GLY A 71 -1.28 38.66 26.48
CA GLY A 71 -1.77 38.28 25.16
C GLY A 71 -3.05 38.96 24.68
N LEU A 72 -3.55 38.46 23.56
CA LEU A 72 -4.94 38.62 23.15
C LEU A 72 -5.33 37.49 22.18
N ILE A 73 -6.54 36.96 22.37
CA ILE A 73 -7.14 35.92 21.52
C ILE A 73 -7.71 36.59 20.27
N GLY A 74 -7.42 36.04 19.09
CA GLY A 74 -8.02 36.46 17.82
C GLY A 74 -8.33 35.26 16.94
N ARG A 75 -9.61 35.08 16.60
CA ARG A 75 -10.07 34.05 15.65
C ARG A 75 -9.57 34.39 14.23
N ILE A 76 -9.32 33.36 13.42
CA ILE A 76 -9.25 33.49 11.96
C ILE A 76 -10.43 32.70 11.40
N ASP A 77 -11.45 33.43 10.95
CA ASP A 77 -12.50 32.87 10.11
C ASP A 77 -12.00 32.74 8.66
N VAL A 78 -12.46 31.69 7.98
CA VAL A 78 -12.05 31.32 6.61
C VAL A 78 -13.20 31.60 5.66
N GLU A 79 -13.06 32.55 4.73
CA GLU A 79 -14.03 32.70 3.64
C GLU A 79 -13.45 33.27 2.33
N ASP A 80 -13.84 32.63 1.23
CA ASP A 80 -13.76 32.94 -0.22
C ASP A 80 -12.43 33.36 -0.90
N PRO A 81 -11.81 32.45 -1.68
CA PRO A 81 -10.78 32.79 -2.67
C PRO A 81 -11.39 33.10 -4.05
N ARG A 82 -11.87 34.33 -4.29
CA ARG A 82 -12.15 34.86 -5.66
C ARG A 82 -12.30 36.39 -5.71
N LYS A 83 -11.24 37.11 -6.12
CA LYS A 83 -11.38 38.37 -6.90
C LYS A 83 -10.06 38.85 -7.53
N VAL A 84 -10.16 39.16 -8.82
CA VAL A 84 -9.12 39.80 -9.64
C VAL A 84 -9.33 41.32 -9.61
N ALA A 85 -8.28 42.11 -9.43
CA ALA A 85 -8.09 43.43 -10.06
C ALA A 85 -6.79 44.16 -9.62
N SER A 86 -5.94 44.49 -10.60
CA SER A 86 -5.09 45.71 -10.60
C SER A 86 -6.01 46.96 -10.71
N PRO A 87 -5.61 48.22 -10.36
CA PRO A 87 -4.31 48.82 -10.69
C PRO A 87 -3.73 49.96 -9.80
N LEU A 88 -2.47 50.34 -10.13
CA LEU A 88 -1.85 51.68 -10.16
C LEU A 88 -2.20 52.79 -9.13
N GLY A 89 -1.15 53.36 -8.49
CA GLY A 89 -0.89 54.81 -8.58
C GLY A 89 -0.43 55.61 -7.34
N PHE A 90 0.87 55.97 -7.30
CA PHE A 90 1.52 57.20 -6.72
C PHE A 90 1.21 57.60 -5.24
N VAL A 91 2.04 58.32 -4.46
CA VAL A 91 3.03 59.44 -4.65
C VAL A 91 4.18 59.30 -3.58
N PRO A 92 5.23 60.17 -3.47
CA PRO A 92 6.60 59.76 -3.04
C PRO A 92 7.21 60.52 -1.83
N GLY A 93 8.46 60.18 -1.43
CA GLY A 93 9.25 61.02 -0.49
C GLY A 93 10.72 60.62 -0.23
N CYS A 94 11.66 61.48 -0.64
CA CYS A 94 13.03 61.72 -0.10
C CYS A 94 14.21 60.70 -0.20
N ARG A 95 15.05 60.92 -1.25
CA ARG A 95 16.55 61.08 -1.26
C ARG A 95 17.52 59.95 -0.82
N ARG A 96 18.09 59.25 -1.83
CA ARG A 96 19.53 59.02 -2.24
C ARG A 96 20.70 59.34 -1.27
N PRO A 97 21.95 58.79 -1.47
CA PRO A 97 22.52 58.09 -2.66
C PRO A 97 23.24 56.73 -2.35
N GLY A 98 23.82 55.96 -3.29
CA GLY A 98 23.93 56.08 -4.76
C GLY A 98 24.87 55.01 -5.41
N SER A 99 25.19 55.21 -6.70
CA SER A 99 26.09 54.41 -7.59
C SER A 99 25.77 52.91 -7.80
N GLY A 100 25.79 52.36 -9.02
CA GLY A 100 25.92 52.97 -10.34
C GLY A 100 26.05 51.90 -11.44
N ALA A 101 25.25 52.00 -12.51
CA ALA A 101 25.34 51.11 -13.68
C ALA A 101 25.03 51.91 -14.96
N ALA A 102 25.77 51.62 -16.04
CA ALA A 102 25.61 52.29 -17.33
C ALA A 102 25.46 51.25 -18.45
N ILE A 103 24.42 51.43 -19.28
CA ILE A 103 24.16 50.68 -20.51
C ILE A 103 24.03 51.70 -21.64
N VAL A 104 24.74 51.53 -22.75
CA VAL A 104 24.39 52.16 -24.03
C VAL A 104 24.62 51.18 -25.19
N ARG A 105 23.58 50.97 -26.00
CA ARG A 105 23.61 50.23 -27.27
C ARG A 105 24.16 51.09 -28.41
N TRP A 106 24.68 50.52 -29.50
CA TRP A 106 24.57 51.12 -30.84
C TRP A 106 24.73 50.09 -31.99
N ALA A 107 24.13 50.39 -33.14
CA ALA A 107 24.24 49.69 -34.44
C ALA A 107 23.60 50.62 -35.52
N PRO A 108 23.77 50.41 -36.84
CA PRO A 108 24.78 49.62 -37.61
C PRO A 108 25.38 50.40 -38.82
N ARG A 109 26.34 49.83 -39.60
CA ARG A 109 26.37 49.75 -41.11
C ARG A 109 27.74 49.39 -41.75
N ARG A 110 27.67 48.39 -42.65
CA ARG A 110 28.40 48.13 -43.95
C ARG A 110 29.92 48.40 -44.12
N GLY A 111 30.64 47.37 -44.61
CA GLY A 111 31.99 47.51 -45.23
C GLY A 111 32.69 46.20 -45.66
N VAL A 112 32.30 45.65 -46.82
CA VAL A 112 33.08 44.97 -47.90
C VAL A 112 34.27 43.99 -47.61
N TRP A 113 34.26 42.87 -48.36
CA TRP A 113 35.22 41.73 -48.48
C TRP A 113 36.54 42.07 -49.22
N PRO A 114 37.68 41.34 -49.04
CA PRO A 114 37.88 40.02 -49.70
C PRO A 114 38.80 38.98 -49.00
N GLY A 115 38.74 37.71 -49.43
CA GLY A 115 39.81 36.73 -49.20
C GLY A 115 39.39 35.24 -49.09
N ASN A 116 39.41 34.51 -50.20
CA ASN A 116 39.22 33.04 -50.21
C ASN A 116 40.31 32.30 -49.42
N ARG A 117 39.92 31.32 -48.57
CA ARG A 117 40.77 30.15 -48.26
C ARG A 117 39.98 28.92 -47.80
N ILE A 118 39.83 27.97 -48.73
CA ILE A 118 39.87 26.50 -48.59
C ILE A 118 39.17 25.89 -47.36
N ALA A 119 38.08 25.17 -47.61
CA ALA A 119 37.34 24.41 -46.60
C ALA A 119 38.13 23.18 -46.10
N ALA A 120 38.47 23.17 -44.81
CA ALA A 120 38.88 21.96 -44.10
C ALA A 120 37.63 21.20 -43.62
N ARG A 121 37.28 20.09 -44.27
CA ARG A 121 36.24 19.17 -43.79
C ARG A 121 36.71 18.49 -42.51
N ARG A 122 36.41 19.07 -41.34
CA ARG A 122 36.40 18.31 -40.08
C ARG A 122 35.25 17.31 -40.14
N SER A 123 35.61 16.03 -40.20
CA SER A 123 34.68 14.92 -39.95
C SER A 123 34.15 15.05 -38.53
N ILE A 124 32.95 15.59 -38.39
CA ILE A 124 32.18 15.47 -37.14
C ILE A 124 31.71 14.03 -37.11
N ARG A 125 32.38 13.18 -36.32
CA ARG A 125 31.78 11.91 -35.91
C ARG A 125 30.44 12.24 -35.25
N PRO A 126 29.34 11.54 -35.57
CA PRO A 126 28.14 11.67 -34.76
C PRO A 126 28.51 11.34 -33.31
N PRO A 127 27.93 12.03 -32.30
CA PRO A 127 28.09 11.60 -30.93
C PRO A 127 27.59 10.16 -30.84
N THR A 128 28.46 9.25 -30.42
CA THR A 128 28.09 7.88 -30.14
C THR A 128 27.01 7.91 -29.08
N ALA A 129 25.80 7.47 -29.42
CA ALA A 129 24.68 7.31 -28.50
C ALA A 129 24.97 6.12 -27.57
N ALA A 130 25.90 6.37 -26.66
CA ALA A 130 26.35 5.55 -25.55
C ALA A 130 26.88 6.52 -24.48
N ALA A 131 26.04 7.50 -24.10
CA ALA A 131 25.97 7.78 -22.68
C ALA A 131 25.56 6.43 -22.06
N ALA A 132 26.45 5.83 -21.26
CA ALA A 132 26.03 4.72 -20.44
C ALA A 132 24.81 5.22 -19.65
N ALA A 133 23.69 4.50 -19.73
CA ALA A 133 22.63 4.74 -18.76
C ALA A 133 23.30 4.53 -17.40
N GLU A 134 23.26 5.53 -16.53
CA GLU A 134 23.48 5.26 -15.11
C GLU A 134 22.39 4.28 -14.74
N GLU A 135 22.80 3.03 -14.53
CA GLU A 135 21.89 1.93 -14.33
C GLU A 135 21.09 2.23 -13.07
N LEU A 136 19.76 2.15 -13.17
CA LEU A 136 18.83 2.64 -12.15
C LEU A 136 18.79 1.65 -10.98
N VAL A 137 19.87 1.64 -10.21
CA VAL A 137 20.15 0.69 -9.13
C VAL A 137 19.49 1.17 -7.83
N PRO A 138 18.38 0.55 -7.40
CA PRO A 138 17.77 0.86 -6.12
C PRO A 138 18.69 0.39 -4.99
N THR A 139 18.76 1.14 -3.89
CA THR A 139 19.49 0.66 -2.70
C THR A 139 18.55 -0.19 -1.83
N ILE A 140 18.74 -1.50 -1.88
CA ILE A 140 18.07 -2.46 -0.98
C ILE A 140 19.03 -2.85 0.16
N LYS A 141 18.53 -2.90 1.40
CA LYS A 141 19.34 -3.27 2.58
C LYS A 141 18.66 -4.28 3.51
N PRO A 142 19.42 -5.21 4.11
CA PRO A 142 18.97 -5.99 5.26
C PRO A 142 18.76 -5.08 6.47
N PHE A 143 17.95 -5.53 7.43
CA PHE A 143 17.67 -4.75 8.63
C PHE A 143 17.40 -5.62 9.85
N ARG A 144 17.40 -5.00 11.03
CA ARG A 144 17.02 -5.62 12.29
C ARG A 144 15.53 -5.37 12.53
N ALA A 145 14.67 -6.28 12.08
CA ALA A 145 13.24 -6.14 12.29
C ALA A 145 12.86 -6.21 13.76
N ILE A 146 11.70 -5.63 14.06
CA ILE A 146 10.93 -5.94 15.26
C ILE A 146 9.95 -7.05 14.88
N ARG A 147 9.85 -8.08 15.73
CA ARG A 147 8.93 -9.21 15.56
C ARG A 147 8.27 -9.55 16.89
N TYR A 148 7.16 -10.27 16.86
CA TYR A 148 6.56 -10.83 18.07
C TYR A 148 7.46 -11.90 18.68
N GLU A 149 7.56 -11.89 20.01
CA GLU A 149 8.03 -13.05 20.77
C GLU A 149 6.89 -14.07 20.87
N LEU A 150 7.11 -15.27 20.30
CA LEU A 150 6.10 -16.32 20.23
C LEU A 150 5.57 -16.71 21.62
N ASP A 151 6.45 -16.87 22.60
CA ASP A 151 6.08 -17.19 23.98
C ASP A 151 5.20 -16.10 24.65
N ALA A 152 5.29 -14.85 24.18
CA ALA A 152 4.55 -13.71 24.72
C ALA A 152 3.16 -13.50 24.07
N VAL A 153 2.84 -14.22 22.98
CA VAL A 153 1.56 -14.12 22.24
C VAL A 153 0.88 -15.48 22.00
N GLY A 154 1.60 -16.60 22.12
CA GLY A 154 1.12 -17.96 21.90
C GLY A 154 0.97 -18.32 20.42
N ASP A 155 0.11 -17.58 19.70
CA ASP A 155 -0.21 -17.84 18.29
C ASP A 155 -0.18 -16.54 17.47
N LEU A 156 0.64 -16.52 16.43
CA LEU A 156 0.77 -15.37 15.53
C LEU A 156 -0.53 -15.10 14.74
N ALA A 157 -1.36 -16.10 14.45
CA ALA A 157 -2.65 -15.92 13.78
C ALA A 157 -3.65 -15.05 14.58
N LEU A 158 -3.46 -14.99 15.90
CA LEU A 158 -4.25 -14.12 16.79
C LEU A 158 -3.76 -12.67 16.78
N VAL A 159 -2.49 -12.42 16.44
CA VAL A 159 -1.84 -11.10 16.57
C VAL A 159 -1.44 -10.42 15.26
N THR A 160 -1.44 -11.12 14.13
CA THR A 160 -1.32 -10.50 12.79
C THR A 160 -2.67 -10.03 12.25
N SER A 161 -2.64 -9.22 11.19
CA SER A 161 -3.83 -8.81 10.43
C SER A 161 -3.50 -8.68 8.93
N PRO A 162 -4.52 -8.61 8.04
CA PRO A 162 -4.34 -7.99 6.73
C PRO A 162 -3.80 -6.55 6.86
N PRO A 163 -3.31 -5.93 5.76
CA PRO A 163 -2.91 -4.53 5.80
C PRO A 163 -4.12 -3.60 5.97
N TYR A 164 -3.90 -2.46 6.62
CA TYR A 164 -4.94 -1.48 6.97
C TYR A 164 -5.92 -1.08 5.84
N ASP A 165 -5.51 -1.15 4.57
CA ASP A 165 -6.24 -0.68 3.40
C ASP A 165 -7.21 -1.70 2.78
N VAL A 166 -7.26 -2.93 3.31
CA VAL A 166 -8.25 -3.96 2.92
C VAL A 166 -9.20 -4.36 4.06
N ILE A 167 -8.98 -3.89 5.29
CA ILE A 167 -9.80 -4.24 6.46
C ILE A 167 -11.12 -3.46 6.44
N LEU A 168 -12.24 -4.18 6.48
CA LEU A 168 -13.59 -3.59 6.61
C LEU A 168 -13.94 -3.24 8.07
N PRO A 169 -14.88 -2.31 8.36
CA PRO A 169 -15.23 -1.92 9.73
C PRO A 169 -15.69 -3.06 10.64
N GLU A 170 -16.35 -4.07 10.09
CA GLU A 170 -16.79 -5.29 10.79
C GLU A 170 -15.58 -6.17 11.15
N GLU A 171 -14.66 -6.33 10.20
CA GLU A 171 -13.42 -7.09 10.38
C GLU A 171 -12.47 -6.38 11.35
N HIS A 172 -12.37 -5.06 11.28
CA HIS A 172 -11.61 -4.23 12.22
C HIS A 172 -12.05 -4.47 13.66
N ARG A 173 -13.37 -4.43 13.92
CA ARG A 173 -13.94 -4.77 15.22
C ARG A 173 -13.64 -6.22 15.62
N ALA A 174 -13.70 -7.17 14.69
CA ALA A 174 -13.35 -8.57 14.95
C ALA A 174 -11.86 -8.77 15.30
N LEU A 175 -10.93 -8.09 14.59
CA LEU A 175 -9.49 -8.12 14.87
C LEU A 175 -9.16 -7.47 16.22
N LEU A 176 -9.80 -6.34 16.55
CA LEU A 176 -9.70 -5.69 17.85
C LEU A 176 -10.26 -6.56 18.99
N ALA A 177 -11.26 -7.40 18.73
CA ALA A 177 -11.78 -8.36 19.71
C ALA A 177 -10.94 -9.65 19.80
N ARG A 178 -10.23 -10.04 18.72
CA ARG A 178 -9.49 -11.31 18.60
C ARG A 178 -8.37 -11.44 19.65
N HIS A 179 -7.57 -10.40 19.84
CA HIS A 179 -6.47 -10.43 20.81
C HIS A 179 -6.10 -9.03 21.33
N PRO A 180 -5.74 -8.86 22.63
CA PRO A 180 -5.24 -7.58 23.15
C PRO A 180 -3.97 -7.11 22.44
N LYS A 181 -3.11 -8.03 22.00
CA LYS A 181 -1.85 -7.73 21.28
C LYS A 181 -1.97 -7.81 19.75
N ASN A 182 -3.15 -7.64 19.15
CA ASN A 182 -3.28 -7.67 17.68
C ASN A 182 -2.72 -6.40 17.02
N VAL A 183 -1.88 -6.57 15.99
CA VAL A 183 -1.17 -5.51 15.26
C VAL A 183 -2.10 -4.47 14.62
N VAL A 184 -3.37 -4.80 14.42
CA VAL A 184 -4.38 -3.83 13.97
C VAL A 184 -4.42 -2.59 14.89
N ARG A 185 -4.08 -2.71 16.18
CA ARG A 185 -3.96 -1.55 17.10
C ARG A 185 -2.81 -0.60 16.77
N LEU A 186 -1.87 -1.03 15.94
CA LEU A 186 -0.71 -0.27 15.50
C LEU A 186 -0.85 0.16 14.04
N ASP A 187 -1.27 -0.73 13.14
CA ASP A 187 -1.41 -0.43 11.69
C ASP A 187 -2.74 0.29 11.39
N LEU A 188 -3.81 0.04 12.14
CA LEU A 188 -5.12 0.71 12.00
C LEU A 188 -5.73 1.03 13.38
N PRO A 189 -5.13 1.93 14.18
CA PRO A 189 -5.62 2.24 15.52
C PRO A 189 -7.04 2.82 15.47
N ALA A 190 -7.91 2.31 16.35
CA ALA A 190 -9.28 2.76 16.45
C ALA A 190 -9.40 4.17 17.07
N ASP A 191 -10.42 4.89 16.63
CA ASP A 191 -10.97 6.05 17.32
C ASP A 191 -11.81 5.58 18.52
N GLU A 192 -11.68 6.26 19.66
CA GLU A 192 -12.40 6.01 20.90
C GLU A 192 -13.32 7.21 21.23
N ILE A 193 -14.39 6.97 22.00
CA ILE A 193 -15.36 8.01 22.35
C ILE A 193 -14.66 9.06 23.23
N GLY A 194 -14.59 10.29 22.72
CA GLY A 194 -13.95 11.42 23.41
C GLY A 194 -12.49 11.68 23.02
N ASP A 195 -11.95 10.96 22.03
CA ASP A 195 -10.64 11.28 21.44
C ASP A 195 -10.61 12.72 20.87
N GLU A 196 -9.50 13.42 21.11
CA GLU A 196 -9.13 14.59 20.32
C GLU A 196 -8.48 14.16 18.98
N PRO A 197 -8.38 15.08 18.00
CA PRO A 197 -7.56 14.85 16.82
C PRO A 197 -6.16 14.33 17.19
N ASP A 198 -5.79 13.25 16.51
CA ASP A 198 -4.51 12.54 16.59
C ASP A 198 -4.29 11.64 17.83
N ASP A 199 -5.26 11.54 18.75
CA ASP A 199 -5.14 10.65 19.92
C ASP A 199 -4.96 9.18 19.56
N ARG A 200 -5.61 8.69 18.48
CA ARG A 200 -5.40 7.32 17.98
C ARG A 200 -3.95 7.00 17.65
N TYR A 201 -3.20 7.95 17.08
CA TYR A 201 -1.78 7.73 16.75
C TYR A 201 -0.90 7.82 18.00
N ARG A 202 -1.24 8.70 18.96
CA ARG A 202 -0.59 8.74 20.28
C ARG A 202 -0.82 7.44 21.05
N ARG A 203 -2.02 6.85 20.94
CA ARG A 203 -2.38 5.54 21.51
C ARG A 203 -1.56 4.43 20.85
N ALA A 204 -1.49 4.37 19.51
CA ALA A 204 -0.62 3.44 18.79
C ALA A 204 0.85 3.54 19.22
N ALA A 205 1.39 4.76 19.35
CA ALA A 205 2.77 5.00 19.81
C ALA A 205 3.01 4.50 21.24
N ARG A 206 2.09 4.78 22.18
CA ARG A 206 2.15 4.25 23.56
C ARG A 206 2.07 2.73 23.59
N THR A 207 1.16 2.13 22.80
CA THR A 207 1.01 0.68 22.69
C THR A 207 2.27 0.03 22.12
N PHE A 208 2.85 0.60 21.07
CA PHE A 208 4.11 0.13 20.48
C PHE A 208 5.27 0.22 21.47
N ALA A 209 5.40 1.32 22.22
CA ALA A 209 6.42 1.46 23.26
C ALA A 209 6.24 0.45 24.41
N ALA A 210 4.99 0.19 24.83
CA ALA A 210 4.67 -0.80 25.84
C ALA A 210 5.05 -2.21 25.38
N TRP A 211 4.68 -2.62 24.17
CA TRP A 211 4.98 -3.96 23.63
C TRP A 211 6.48 -4.21 23.44
N ARG A 212 7.28 -3.17 23.20
CA ARG A 212 8.75 -3.26 23.20
C ARG A 212 9.36 -3.41 24.60
N SER A 213 8.66 -2.95 25.64
CA SER A 213 9.15 -2.95 27.03
C SER A 213 8.64 -4.14 27.85
N ASP A 214 7.48 -4.70 27.51
CA ASP A 214 6.85 -5.83 28.21
C ASP A 214 7.24 -7.22 27.66
N GLY A 215 8.11 -7.27 26.65
CA GLY A 215 8.57 -8.50 26.00
C GLY A 215 7.59 -9.07 24.95
N THR A 216 6.53 -8.36 24.57
CA THR A 216 5.69 -8.73 23.42
C THR A 216 6.47 -8.69 22.10
N PHE A 217 7.37 -7.72 21.97
CA PHE A 217 8.22 -7.51 20.82
C PHE A 217 9.69 -7.59 21.19
N HIS A 218 10.47 -8.29 20.37
CA HIS A 218 11.92 -8.21 20.36
C HIS A 218 12.42 -7.58 19.06
N LYS A 219 13.67 -7.11 19.09
CA LYS A 219 14.39 -6.65 17.89
C LYS A 219 15.45 -7.69 17.55
N ASP A 220 15.46 -8.18 16.32
CA ASP A 220 16.40 -9.20 15.87
C ASP A 220 17.86 -8.76 16.14
N PRO A 221 18.77 -9.69 16.50
CA PRO A 221 20.11 -9.34 16.95
C PRO A 221 21.03 -8.84 15.83
N LYS A 222 20.83 -9.33 14.60
CA LYS A 222 21.65 -9.02 13.41
C LYS A 222 20.79 -8.52 12.25
N PRO A 223 21.33 -7.73 11.32
CA PRO A 223 20.67 -7.47 10.05
C PRO A 223 20.37 -8.76 9.30
N ALA A 224 19.18 -8.83 8.71
CA ALA A 224 18.73 -9.95 7.89
C ALA A 224 17.84 -9.44 6.75
N ILE A 225 17.65 -10.28 5.73
CA ILE A 225 16.44 -10.26 4.90
C ILE A 225 15.46 -11.31 5.43
N TYR A 226 14.19 -11.12 5.14
CA TYR A 226 13.13 -12.01 5.64
C TYR A 226 12.44 -12.68 4.46
N VAL A 227 12.88 -13.88 4.08
CA VAL A 227 12.25 -14.64 3.00
C VAL A 227 10.82 -14.96 3.41
N TYR A 228 9.88 -14.66 2.54
CA TYR A 228 8.45 -14.74 2.79
C TYR A 228 7.76 -15.52 1.68
N GLU A 229 6.99 -16.52 2.06
CA GLU A 229 6.23 -17.37 1.16
C GLU A 229 4.75 -17.31 1.53
N GLN A 230 3.90 -17.22 0.51
CA GLN A 230 2.46 -17.25 0.66
C GLN A 230 1.91 -18.33 -0.28
N ALA A 231 1.37 -19.40 0.29
CA ALA A 231 0.72 -20.48 -0.43
C ALA A 231 -0.80 -20.37 -0.25
N PHE A 232 -1.54 -20.26 -1.35
CA PHE A 232 -2.94 -19.87 -1.36
C PHE A 232 -3.73 -20.61 -2.43
N ARG A 233 -5.04 -20.65 -2.26
CA ARG A 233 -5.99 -20.98 -3.33
C ARG A 233 -6.45 -19.69 -4.00
N LEU A 234 -6.53 -19.68 -5.33
CA LEU A 234 -7.11 -18.55 -6.07
C LEU A 234 -8.60 -18.40 -5.71
N PRO A 235 -9.06 -17.23 -5.21
CA PRO A 235 -10.42 -17.05 -4.72
C PRO A 235 -11.48 -17.48 -5.75
N GLY A 236 -12.36 -18.41 -5.38
CA GLY A 236 -13.42 -18.94 -6.25
C GLY A 236 -13.00 -20.09 -7.19
N SER A 237 -11.77 -20.57 -7.13
CA SER A 237 -11.30 -21.74 -7.91
C SER A 237 -10.56 -22.74 -7.02
N ASP A 238 -10.25 -23.95 -7.51
CA ASP A 238 -9.42 -24.94 -6.81
C ASP A 238 -7.93 -24.86 -7.17
N VAL A 239 -7.51 -23.83 -7.90
CA VAL A 239 -6.09 -23.64 -8.28
C VAL A 239 -5.29 -23.17 -7.07
N GLU A 240 -4.40 -24.02 -6.57
CA GLU A 240 -3.38 -23.61 -5.59
C GLU A 240 -2.19 -22.93 -6.30
N ARG A 241 -1.64 -21.91 -5.64
CA ARG A 241 -0.45 -21.17 -6.05
C ARG A 241 0.47 -20.95 -4.85
N THR A 242 1.72 -20.64 -5.12
CA THR A 242 2.70 -20.22 -4.11
C THR A 242 3.54 -19.09 -4.68
N GLN A 243 3.55 -17.94 -4.02
CA GLN A 243 4.46 -16.84 -4.34
C GLN A 243 5.54 -16.74 -3.25
N ARG A 244 6.75 -16.36 -3.66
CA ARG A 244 7.87 -16.09 -2.76
C ARG A 244 8.45 -14.71 -3.03
N GLY A 245 8.98 -14.11 -1.98
CA GLY A 245 9.73 -12.88 -2.02
C GLY A 245 10.54 -12.72 -0.76
N PHE A 246 11.06 -11.52 -0.52
CA PHE A 246 11.75 -11.21 0.73
C PHE A 246 11.42 -9.79 1.20
N LEU A 247 11.36 -9.61 2.53
CA LEU A 247 11.21 -8.28 3.12
C LEU A 247 12.59 -7.70 3.43
N ALA A 248 12.79 -6.46 2.99
CA ALA A 248 14.00 -5.67 3.16
C ALA A 248 13.66 -4.18 3.31
N ARG A 249 14.68 -3.36 3.54
CA ARG A 249 14.59 -1.90 3.42
C ARG A 249 14.86 -1.50 1.97
N LEU A 250 13.92 -0.78 1.35
CA LEU A 250 14.15 -0.06 0.10
C LEU A 250 14.43 1.40 0.42
N LYS A 251 15.50 1.97 -0.14
CA LYS A 251 15.83 3.39 0.04
C LYS A 251 14.80 4.27 -0.66
N LEU A 252 14.39 5.31 0.04
CA LEU A 252 13.42 6.29 -0.43
C LEU A 252 14.09 7.33 -1.33
N GLU A 253 13.48 7.59 -2.46
CA GLU A 253 13.82 8.66 -3.42
C GLU A 253 12.56 9.31 -4.00
N PRO A 254 12.60 10.61 -4.36
CA PRO A 254 11.49 11.24 -5.06
C PRO A 254 11.23 10.57 -6.41
N PHE A 255 9.96 10.44 -6.80
CA PHE A 255 9.62 10.04 -8.18
C PHE A 255 10.07 11.10 -9.18
N GLY A 256 10.54 10.67 -10.34
CA GLY A 256 10.95 11.52 -11.46
C GLY A 256 11.65 10.74 -12.56
N ASP A 257 11.97 11.42 -13.66
CA ASP A 257 12.70 10.85 -14.80
C ASP A 257 14.05 10.30 -14.33
N GLY A 258 14.29 9.00 -14.54
CA GLY A 258 15.51 8.33 -14.07
C GLY A 258 15.52 8.01 -12.56
N GLY A 259 14.36 7.78 -11.95
CA GLY A 259 14.26 7.13 -10.64
C GLY A 259 14.42 5.60 -10.73
N ALA A 260 15.09 4.99 -9.75
CA ALA A 260 15.15 3.55 -9.52
C ALA A 260 13.89 2.98 -8.83
N VAL A 261 12.94 3.81 -8.40
CA VAL A 261 11.64 3.40 -7.86
C VAL A 261 10.49 4.02 -8.66
N LEU A 262 9.71 3.17 -9.33
CA LEU A 262 8.69 3.56 -10.29
C LEU A 262 7.27 3.41 -9.70
N PRO A 263 6.42 4.47 -9.72
CA PRO A 263 5.01 4.35 -9.38
C PRO A 263 4.17 3.85 -10.56
N HIS A 264 2.94 3.39 -10.30
CA HIS A 264 1.94 3.14 -11.35
C HIS A 264 0.50 3.54 -10.97
N GLU A 265 0.24 4.01 -9.73
CA GLU A 265 -1.09 4.50 -9.30
C GLU A 265 -0.99 5.90 -8.63
N ARG A 266 -2.04 6.73 -8.80
CA ARG A 266 -2.14 8.06 -8.16
C ARG A 266 -2.66 7.95 -6.73
N THR A 267 -1.95 8.57 -5.80
CA THR A 267 -2.30 8.58 -4.37
C THR A 267 -3.22 9.74 -3.97
N MET A 268 -4.05 9.50 -2.95
CA MET A 268 -5.00 10.45 -2.38
C MET A 268 -4.46 11.16 -1.13
N SER A 269 -4.73 12.45 -0.99
CA SER A 269 -4.23 13.31 0.10
C SER A 269 -4.66 12.86 1.51
N ALA A 270 -5.94 12.51 1.70
CA ALA A 270 -6.47 12.13 3.01
C ALA A 270 -5.77 10.88 3.58
N VAL A 271 -5.56 9.86 2.74
CA VAL A 271 -4.86 8.62 3.12
C VAL A 271 -3.39 8.92 3.46
N ARG A 272 -2.72 9.79 2.69
CA ARG A 272 -1.33 10.19 2.99
C ARG A 272 -1.20 10.91 4.33
N GLU A 273 -2.14 11.77 4.69
CA GLU A 273 -2.09 12.49 5.98
C GLU A 273 -2.29 11.55 7.18
N ASP A 274 -3.26 10.63 7.11
CA ASP A 274 -3.48 9.61 8.15
C ASP A 274 -2.24 8.71 8.34
N ARG A 275 -1.69 8.18 7.24
CA ARG A 275 -0.47 7.36 7.27
C ARG A 275 0.74 8.12 7.79
N TYR A 276 0.89 9.39 7.41
CA TYR A 276 1.98 10.26 7.89
C TYR A 276 1.91 10.50 9.39
N LYS A 277 0.71 10.80 9.92
CA LYS A 277 0.53 10.97 11.37
C LYS A 277 0.85 9.69 12.13
N LEU A 278 0.46 8.53 11.61
CA LEU A 278 0.80 7.23 12.21
C LEU A 278 2.32 6.96 12.20
N LEU A 279 2.98 7.11 11.04
CA LEU A 279 4.42 6.91 10.90
C LEU A 279 5.21 7.85 11.80
N ARG A 280 4.83 9.14 11.83
CA ARG A 280 5.45 10.18 12.66
C ARG A 280 5.27 9.95 14.15
N ALA A 281 4.13 9.39 14.58
CA ALA A 281 3.89 9.08 15.99
C ALA A 281 4.64 7.82 16.46
N THR A 282 4.80 6.82 15.59
CA THR A 282 5.34 5.50 15.95
C THR A 282 6.82 5.33 15.64
N GLY A 283 7.37 6.09 14.68
CA GLY A 283 8.76 5.96 14.24
C GLY A 283 9.07 4.61 13.59
N ALA A 284 8.09 3.96 12.96
CA ALA A 284 8.25 2.63 12.35
C ALA A 284 7.30 2.38 11.17
N ASN A 285 7.73 1.58 10.19
CA ASN A 285 6.81 1.04 9.20
C ASN A 285 6.10 -0.21 9.78
N MET A 286 4.80 -0.09 10.04
CA MET A 286 3.97 -1.17 10.60
C MET A 286 3.57 -2.25 9.59
N SER A 287 3.53 -1.89 8.30
CA SER A 287 3.17 -2.76 7.19
C SER A 287 4.07 -2.51 5.97
N PRO A 288 4.42 -3.55 5.19
CA PRO A 288 5.27 -3.42 4.02
C PRO A 288 4.52 -2.82 2.83
N ILE A 289 5.22 -2.03 2.00
CA ILE A 289 4.81 -1.85 0.59
C ILE A 289 5.20 -3.10 -0.22
N VAL A 290 4.64 -3.26 -1.42
CA VAL A 290 5.07 -4.34 -2.34
C VAL A 290 5.79 -3.71 -3.52
N GLY A 291 6.99 -4.20 -3.82
CA GLY A 291 7.81 -3.81 -4.97
C GLY A 291 8.08 -5.01 -5.86
N LEU A 292 8.07 -4.79 -7.18
CA LEU A 292 8.46 -5.75 -8.20
C LEU A 292 9.86 -5.40 -8.72
N TYR A 293 10.78 -6.36 -8.66
CA TYR A 293 12.02 -6.34 -9.45
C TYR A 293 11.88 -7.32 -10.63
N GLU A 294 12.84 -7.36 -11.54
CA GLU A 294 12.85 -8.32 -12.66
C GLU A 294 14.19 -9.05 -12.72
N ASP A 295 14.19 -10.35 -12.41
CA ASP A 295 15.31 -11.24 -12.69
C ASP A 295 14.99 -12.14 -13.90
N ARG A 296 15.68 -11.88 -15.02
CA ARG A 296 15.54 -12.66 -16.26
C ARG A 296 16.36 -13.95 -16.30
N SER A 297 17.04 -14.30 -15.20
CA SER A 297 17.83 -15.52 -15.07
C SER A 297 17.16 -16.62 -14.25
N ASP A 298 15.96 -16.36 -13.71
CA ASP A 298 15.23 -17.19 -12.74
C ASP A 298 15.97 -17.47 -11.40
N ARG A 299 17.20 -16.95 -11.25
CA ARG A 299 18.10 -17.25 -10.14
C ARG A 299 17.57 -16.77 -8.78
N ALA A 300 16.89 -15.63 -8.75
CA ALA A 300 16.22 -15.12 -7.57
C ALA A 300 15.10 -16.06 -7.10
N THR A 301 14.35 -16.65 -8.04
CA THR A 301 13.31 -17.64 -7.76
C THR A 301 13.91 -18.95 -7.22
N GLU A 302 15.05 -19.41 -7.77
CA GLU A 302 15.81 -20.53 -7.21
C GLU A 302 16.28 -20.26 -5.78
N LEU A 303 16.93 -19.11 -5.54
CA LEU A 303 17.45 -18.71 -4.22
C LEU A 303 16.35 -18.65 -3.17
N LEU A 304 15.20 -18.06 -3.51
CA LEU A 304 14.02 -18.02 -2.64
C LEU A 304 13.53 -19.43 -2.29
N ALA A 305 13.58 -20.37 -3.24
CA ALA A 305 13.23 -21.77 -3.02
C ALA A 305 14.27 -22.51 -2.15
N GLU A 306 15.57 -22.30 -2.39
CA GLU A 306 16.67 -22.87 -1.57
C GLU A 306 16.58 -22.40 -0.10
N LEU A 307 16.36 -21.10 0.10
CA LEU A 307 16.26 -20.49 1.44
C LEU A 307 15.04 -21.00 2.21
N ALA A 308 13.87 -21.08 1.56
CA ALA A 308 12.65 -21.64 2.15
C ALA A 308 12.70 -23.18 2.32
N GLY A 309 13.47 -23.87 1.47
CA GLY A 309 13.53 -25.33 1.37
C GLY A 309 14.41 -26.03 2.41
N GLY A 310 15.12 -25.28 3.27
CA GLY A 310 15.88 -25.83 4.39
C GLY A 310 17.22 -25.16 4.66
N ALA A 311 17.75 -24.34 3.74
CA ALA A 311 19.01 -23.62 3.97
C ALA A 311 18.91 -22.61 5.12
N ALA A 312 17.72 -22.08 5.41
CA ALA A 312 17.44 -21.23 6.57
C ALA A 312 16.83 -21.99 7.78
N GLY A 313 16.69 -23.32 7.70
CA GLY A 313 16.05 -24.13 8.73
C GLY A 313 14.51 -24.02 8.78
N ALA A 314 13.94 -24.19 9.97
CA ALA A 314 12.49 -24.08 10.18
C ALA A 314 12.02 -22.61 10.06
N PRO A 315 10.79 -22.35 9.55
CA PRO A 315 10.27 -21.00 9.45
C PRO A 315 10.12 -20.34 10.83
N ALA A 316 10.57 -19.10 10.95
CA ALA A 316 10.44 -18.26 12.14
C ALA A 316 9.01 -17.76 12.37
N ALA A 317 8.15 -17.82 11.35
CA ALA A 317 6.70 -17.69 11.48
C ALA A 317 6.00 -18.62 10.48
N ALA A 318 4.94 -19.30 10.92
CA ALA A 318 4.06 -20.09 10.08
C ALA A 318 2.60 -19.86 10.54
N ILE A 319 1.77 -19.32 9.65
CA ILE A 319 0.43 -18.81 9.95
C ILE A 319 -0.53 -19.28 8.86
N THR A 320 -1.78 -19.56 9.20
CA THR A 320 -2.89 -19.55 8.23
C THR A 320 -3.85 -18.44 8.63
N ASP A 321 -4.18 -17.55 7.69
CA ASP A 321 -5.10 -16.43 7.95
C ASP A 321 -6.58 -16.80 7.77
N GLY A 322 -7.46 -15.80 7.88
CA GLY A 322 -8.90 -15.99 7.73
C GLY A 322 -9.35 -16.36 6.31
N ASP A 323 -8.54 -16.03 5.29
CA ASP A 323 -8.79 -16.36 3.88
C ASP A 323 -8.21 -17.74 3.51
N GLY A 324 -7.57 -18.44 4.45
CA GLY A 324 -6.93 -19.73 4.24
C GLY A 324 -5.56 -19.64 3.57
N VAL A 325 -4.97 -18.45 3.46
CA VAL A 325 -3.62 -18.25 2.95
C VAL A 325 -2.61 -18.74 3.99
N ARG A 326 -1.72 -19.64 3.58
CA ARG A 326 -0.63 -20.16 4.40
C ARG A 326 0.60 -19.28 4.21
N HIS A 327 0.94 -18.53 5.24
CA HIS A 327 2.09 -17.60 5.26
C HIS A 327 3.25 -18.25 6.01
N ARG A 328 4.44 -18.29 5.41
CA ARG A 328 5.68 -18.76 6.05
C ARG A 328 6.79 -17.74 5.88
N MET A 329 7.59 -17.54 6.93
CA MET A 329 8.69 -16.57 6.91
C MET A 329 9.95 -17.16 7.56
N TRP A 330 11.11 -16.90 6.95
CA TRP A 330 12.43 -17.28 7.45
C TRP A 330 13.29 -16.02 7.65
N VAL A 331 14.07 -16.00 8.73
CA VAL A 331 15.07 -14.95 8.97
C VAL A 331 16.38 -15.40 8.33
N VAL A 332 16.89 -14.66 7.35
CA VAL A 332 18.12 -15.00 6.63
C VAL A 332 19.17 -13.91 6.88
N PRO A 333 20.14 -14.13 7.79
CA PRO A 333 21.22 -13.18 8.03
C PRO A 333 22.06 -12.95 6.77
N THR A 334 22.46 -11.70 6.55
CA THR A 334 23.41 -11.30 5.49
C THR A 334 24.85 -11.34 5.98
N SER A 335 25.82 -11.37 5.06
CA SER A 335 27.24 -11.32 5.39
C SER A 335 27.64 -10.04 6.14
N SER A 336 26.94 -8.93 5.88
CA SER A 336 27.00 -7.66 6.63
C SER A 336 26.57 -7.76 8.12
N GLY A 337 26.13 -8.93 8.59
CA GLY A 337 25.97 -9.27 10.01
C GLY A 337 27.21 -9.92 10.66
N HIS A 338 28.33 -9.99 9.94
CA HIS A 338 29.67 -10.27 10.48
C HIS A 338 30.45 -8.96 10.65
N GLU A 339 31.33 -8.92 11.64
CA GLU A 339 32.10 -7.71 11.99
C GLU A 339 32.96 -7.24 10.80
N GLU A 340 33.05 -5.92 10.61
CA GLU A 340 33.83 -5.28 9.55
C GLU A 340 35.29 -5.75 9.57
N GLY A 341 35.66 -6.66 8.65
CA GLY A 341 37.01 -7.24 8.69
C GLY A 341 37.35 -8.40 7.74
N SER A 342 36.38 -8.99 7.03
CA SER A 342 36.69 -9.97 5.98
C SER A 342 36.64 -9.29 4.60
N PRO A 343 37.73 -9.28 3.82
CA PRO A 343 37.80 -8.52 2.57
C PRO A 343 36.91 -9.11 1.47
N ASP A 344 36.44 -8.23 0.58
CA ASP A 344 35.65 -8.53 -0.62
C ASP A 344 36.12 -9.83 -1.30
N ALA A 345 35.28 -10.87 -1.24
CA ALA A 345 35.46 -12.03 -2.09
C ALA A 345 35.21 -11.57 -3.53
N ARG A 346 36.24 -11.54 -4.36
CA ARG A 346 36.15 -11.21 -5.78
C ARG A 346 36.32 -12.47 -6.61
N ASP A 347 35.62 -12.54 -7.74
CA ASP A 347 35.80 -13.64 -8.69
C ASP A 347 37.12 -13.52 -9.47
N ALA A 348 37.32 -14.41 -10.44
CA ALA A 348 38.51 -14.43 -11.28
C ALA A 348 38.65 -13.18 -12.18
N ASP A 349 37.55 -12.46 -12.44
CA ASP A 349 37.50 -11.27 -13.28
C ASP A 349 37.59 -9.97 -12.45
N GLY A 350 37.44 -10.07 -11.13
CA GLY A 350 37.65 -8.99 -10.15
C GLY A 350 36.36 -8.39 -9.59
N GLU A 351 35.21 -8.92 -9.98
CA GLU A 351 33.89 -8.43 -9.57
C GLU A 351 33.52 -8.91 -8.16
N PRO A 352 32.76 -8.12 -7.37
CA PRO A 352 32.34 -8.52 -6.02
C PRO A 352 31.39 -9.72 -6.08
N THR A 353 31.85 -10.88 -5.57
CA THR A 353 30.97 -12.03 -5.39
C THR A 353 30.11 -11.86 -4.13
N PRO A 354 28.79 -12.12 -4.19
CA PRO A 354 27.94 -12.04 -3.03
C PRO A 354 28.37 -13.04 -1.95
N ALA A 355 28.72 -12.52 -0.76
CA ALA A 355 29.27 -13.35 0.33
C ALA A 355 28.23 -14.27 1.01
N SER A 356 26.95 -14.17 0.64
CA SER A 356 25.91 -15.14 0.99
C SER A 356 24.78 -15.16 -0.04
N ARG A 357 23.95 -16.21 -0.03
CA ARG A 357 22.70 -16.29 -0.82
C ARG A 357 21.75 -15.11 -0.60
N ALA A 358 21.75 -14.53 0.59
CA ALA A 358 20.94 -13.36 0.91
C ALA A 358 21.49 -12.09 0.23
N ASP A 359 22.80 -11.96 0.16
CA ASP A 359 23.46 -10.86 -0.55
C ASP A 359 23.29 -11.03 -2.07
N GLU A 360 23.34 -12.27 -2.60
CA GLU A 360 23.08 -12.61 -4.00
C GLU A 360 21.66 -12.17 -4.42
N LEU A 361 20.66 -12.51 -3.61
CA LEU A 361 19.27 -12.13 -3.82
C LEU A 361 19.05 -10.61 -3.75
N VAL A 362 19.77 -9.91 -2.86
CA VAL A 362 19.73 -8.44 -2.79
C VAL A 362 20.37 -7.80 -4.04
N VAL A 363 21.49 -8.35 -4.54
CA VAL A 363 22.13 -7.88 -5.77
C VAL A 363 21.20 -8.08 -6.98
N LEU A 364 20.61 -9.26 -7.15
CA LEU A 364 19.66 -9.55 -8.24
C LEU A 364 18.46 -8.60 -8.21
N ALA A 365 17.84 -8.39 -7.04
CA ALA A 365 16.74 -7.44 -6.89
C ALA A 365 17.14 -5.97 -7.07
N SER A 366 18.45 -5.65 -7.00
CA SER A 366 18.99 -4.30 -7.21
C SER A 366 19.53 -4.08 -8.63
N ALA A 367 19.44 -5.07 -9.53
CA ALA A 367 19.97 -4.98 -10.89
C ALA A 367 19.15 -4.07 -11.83
N GLY A 368 18.01 -3.54 -11.37
CA GLY A 368 17.15 -2.64 -12.12
C GLY A 368 16.07 -1.99 -11.24
N PRO A 369 15.23 -1.13 -11.82
CA PRO A 369 14.27 -0.33 -11.06
C PRO A 369 13.16 -1.18 -10.42
N ILE A 370 12.75 -0.79 -9.21
CA ILE A 370 11.61 -1.39 -8.50
C ILE A 370 10.31 -0.71 -8.92
N THR A 371 9.36 -1.46 -9.47
CA THR A 371 7.98 -0.96 -9.66
C THR A 371 7.18 -1.18 -8.38
N ILE A 372 6.60 -0.13 -7.79
CA ILE A 372 5.74 -0.26 -6.60
C ILE A 372 4.43 -0.93 -7.02
N ALA A 373 4.25 -2.22 -6.75
CA ALA A 373 2.99 -2.94 -6.97
C ALA A 373 1.88 -2.51 -6.00
N ASP A 374 2.21 -2.20 -4.75
CA ASP A 374 1.23 -1.83 -3.74
C ASP A 374 1.78 -0.88 -2.69
N GLY A 375 0.95 0.07 -2.24
CA GLY A 375 1.29 0.96 -1.14
C GLY A 375 1.96 2.28 -1.54
N HIS A 376 1.70 2.83 -2.72
CA HIS A 376 2.17 4.16 -3.16
C HIS A 376 1.91 5.24 -2.10
N HIS A 377 0.75 5.20 -1.42
CA HIS A 377 0.43 6.11 -0.31
C HIS A 377 1.42 6.01 0.86
N ARG A 378 1.89 4.80 1.18
CA ARG A 378 2.89 4.54 2.24
C ARG A 378 4.27 5.01 1.79
N TYR A 379 4.62 4.85 0.52
CA TYR A 379 5.89 5.35 -0.04
C TYR A 379 5.96 6.88 -0.01
N GLU A 380 4.97 7.60 -0.54
CA GLU A 380 4.93 9.08 -0.49
C GLU A 380 4.86 9.62 0.95
N THR A 381 4.15 8.91 1.82
CA THR A 381 4.13 9.21 3.26
C THR A 381 5.53 9.11 3.86
N ALA A 382 6.26 8.05 3.53
CA ALA A 382 7.61 7.82 4.03
C ALA A 382 8.60 8.85 3.44
N LEU A 383 8.45 9.27 2.18
CA LEU A 383 9.20 10.41 1.61
C LEU A 383 9.00 11.69 2.42
N ARG A 384 7.75 12.07 2.71
CA ARG A 384 7.45 13.26 3.53
C ARG A 384 8.04 13.16 4.93
N TYR A 385 7.94 11.99 5.56
CA TYR A 385 8.53 11.76 6.89
C TYR A 385 10.06 11.84 6.86
N ARG A 386 10.71 11.20 5.88
CA ARG A 386 12.16 11.30 5.64
C ARG A 386 12.61 12.76 5.56
N ASP A 387 11.93 13.55 4.73
CA ASP A 387 12.32 14.94 4.48
C ASP A 387 12.12 15.83 5.74
N GLU A 388 11.08 15.58 6.54
CA GLU A 388 10.96 16.18 7.88
C GLU A 388 12.13 15.77 8.79
N ARG A 389 12.46 14.47 8.89
CA ARG A 389 13.50 13.99 9.80
C ARG A 389 14.89 14.51 9.40
N ARG A 390 15.20 14.56 8.10
CA ARG A 390 16.46 15.12 7.56
C ARG A 390 16.70 16.58 7.97
N MET A 391 15.65 17.39 8.10
CA MET A 391 15.77 18.77 8.63
C MET A 391 16.15 18.82 10.13
N SER A 392 15.90 17.74 10.88
CA SER A 392 16.10 17.67 12.34
C SER A 392 17.29 16.80 12.80
N ARG A 393 17.76 15.88 11.95
CA ARG A 393 18.81 14.88 12.26
C ARG A 393 19.83 14.77 11.12
N SER A 394 20.34 15.91 10.65
CA SER A 394 21.20 16.01 9.45
C SER A 394 22.63 15.45 9.59
N CYS A 395 22.94 14.70 10.65
CA CYS A 395 24.28 14.20 10.98
C CYS A 395 24.34 12.69 11.28
N GLU A 396 23.22 11.97 11.19
CA GLU A 396 23.23 10.51 11.20
C GLU A 396 23.68 10.01 9.81
N GLU A 397 24.71 9.18 9.76
CA GLU A 397 25.06 8.43 8.55
C GLU A 397 24.07 7.27 8.36
N ASP A 398 23.53 7.14 7.14
CA ASP A 398 22.57 6.10 6.75
C ASP A 398 21.33 5.94 7.68
N PRO A 399 20.57 7.03 7.95
CA PRO A 399 19.50 7.01 8.93
C PRO A 399 18.37 6.08 8.51
N ALA A 400 17.80 5.33 9.45
CA ALA A 400 16.79 4.32 9.15
C ALA A 400 15.48 4.89 8.55
N PHE A 401 15.19 6.19 8.75
CA PHE A 401 14.06 6.90 8.13
C PHE A 401 14.26 7.22 6.64
N ASP A 402 15.46 7.03 6.08
CA ASP A 402 15.70 7.07 4.63
C ASP A 402 15.16 5.83 3.89
N TYR A 403 14.55 4.87 4.61
CA TYR A 403 14.13 3.58 4.08
C TYR A 403 12.67 3.25 4.42
N VAL A 404 12.02 2.54 3.50
CA VAL A 404 10.69 1.95 3.69
C VAL A 404 10.77 0.42 3.68
N LEU A 405 10.00 -0.21 4.56
CA LEU A 405 9.81 -1.66 4.57
C LEU A 405 9.10 -2.10 3.29
N THR A 406 9.74 -2.97 2.52
CA THR A 406 9.24 -3.45 1.22
C THR A 406 9.30 -4.98 1.18
N LEU A 407 8.20 -5.61 0.79
CA LEU A 407 8.20 -6.98 0.25
C LEU A 407 8.58 -6.89 -1.22
N LEU A 408 9.71 -7.49 -1.57
CA LEU A 408 10.21 -7.58 -2.93
C LEU A 408 9.78 -8.91 -3.55
N LEU A 409 9.09 -8.84 -4.68
CA LEU A 409 8.65 -9.98 -5.50
C LEU A 409 9.31 -9.90 -6.88
N ASP A 410 9.59 -11.05 -7.48
CA ASP A 410 10.03 -11.14 -8.87
C ASP A 410 8.82 -10.98 -9.81
N GLY A 411 8.80 -9.89 -10.58
CA GLY A 411 7.78 -9.55 -11.56
C GLY A 411 7.95 -10.26 -12.91
N SER A 412 9.08 -10.94 -13.13
CA SER A 412 9.32 -11.82 -14.29
C SER A 412 8.73 -13.21 -14.08
N ALA A 413 8.63 -13.66 -12.82
CA ALA A 413 8.17 -15.00 -12.47
C ALA A 413 6.63 -15.14 -12.58
N GLU A 414 6.17 -16.24 -13.20
CA GLU A 414 4.75 -16.65 -13.36
C GLU A 414 4.05 -17.04 -12.01
N SER A 415 4.36 -16.37 -10.90
CA SER A 415 3.78 -16.67 -9.57
C SER A 415 3.06 -15.49 -8.91
N VAL A 416 3.41 -14.25 -9.25
CA VAL A 416 2.73 -13.05 -8.73
C VAL A 416 1.34 -12.99 -9.31
N THR A 417 0.32 -12.91 -8.45
CA THR A 417 -1.08 -12.98 -8.88
C THR A 417 -1.75 -11.62 -8.80
N VAL A 418 -2.33 -11.17 -9.91
CA VAL A 418 -3.21 -9.99 -9.99
C VAL A 418 -4.65 -10.48 -10.18
N LEU A 419 -5.56 -10.06 -9.31
CA LEU A 419 -7.00 -10.32 -9.44
C LEU A 419 -7.68 -9.20 -10.23
N PRO A 420 -8.78 -9.50 -10.96
CA PRO A 420 -9.54 -8.47 -11.66
C PRO A 420 -10.30 -7.59 -10.67
N THR A 421 -10.41 -6.29 -10.96
CA THR A 421 -11.22 -5.36 -10.15
C THR A 421 -12.52 -5.02 -10.89
N HIS A 422 -13.53 -5.89 -10.79
CA HIS A 422 -14.84 -5.67 -11.38
C HIS A 422 -15.51 -4.42 -10.81
N ARG A 423 -16.32 -3.75 -11.65
CA ARG A 423 -16.92 -2.46 -11.33
C ARG A 423 -18.44 -2.56 -11.35
N VAL A 424 -19.08 -2.24 -10.24
CA VAL A 424 -20.55 -2.19 -10.13
C VAL A 424 -20.98 -0.74 -10.04
N VAL A 425 -21.77 -0.30 -11.02
CA VAL A 425 -22.34 1.04 -11.11
C VAL A 425 -23.68 1.06 -10.36
N ALA A 426 -23.89 2.07 -9.54
CA ALA A 426 -25.07 2.22 -8.70
C ALA A 426 -25.72 3.61 -8.85
N GLY A 427 -27.05 3.66 -8.73
CA GLY A 427 -27.81 4.92 -8.74
C GLY A 427 -27.92 5.61 -10.10
N ILE A 428 -27.86 4.85 -11.19
CA ILE A 428 -28.16 5.33 -12.56
C ILE A 428 -29.62 5.06 -12.95
N GLY A 429 -30.27 4.12 -12.27
CA GLY A 429 -31.67 3.77 -12.46
C GLY A 429 -31.91 2.76 -13.59
N ALA A 430 -33.03 2.04 -13.49
CA ALA A 430 -33.36 0.90 -14.35
C ALA A 430 -33.44 1.23 -15.85
N GLU A 431 -33.93 2.42 -16.22
CA GLU A 431 -34.05 2.84 -17.62
C GLU A 431 -32.67 3.09 -18.27
N ALA A 432 -31.80 3.84 -17.59
CA ALA A 432 -30.43 4.06 -18.03
C ALA A 432 -29.63 2.75 -18.10
N ALA A 433 -29.76 1.90 -17.07
CA ALA A 433 -29.15 0.58 -17.02
C ALA A 433 -29.61 -0.32 -18.19
N ALA A 434 -30.91 -0.30 -18.51
CA ALA A 434 -31.44 -1.06 -19.65
C ALA A 434 -30.91 -0.55 -21.00
N GLY A 435 -30.68 0.76 -21.12
CA GLY A 435 -30.10 1.39 -22.31
C GLY A 435 -28.60 1.08 -22.54
N LEU A 436 -27.84 0.72 -21.50
CA LEU A 436 -26.39 0.51 -21.58
C LEU A 436 -25.96 -0.47 -22.67
N LEU A 437 -26.70 -1.58 -22.85
CA LEU A 437 -26.38 -2.59 -23.87
C LEU A 437 -26.43 -2.04 -25.30
N GLY A 438 -27.39 -1.15 -25.58
CA GLY A 438 -27.50 -0.48 -26.89
C GLY A 438 -26.46 0.63 -27.06
N SER A 439 -26.30 1.49 -26.04
CA SER A 439 -25.29 2.56 -26.06
C SER A 439 -23.85 2.02 -26.19
N ALA A 440 -23.57 0.83 -25.65
CA ALA A 440 -22.29 0.16 -25.77
C ALA A 440 -21.89 -0.16 -27.23
N GLU A 441 -22.84 -0.31 -28.16
CA GLU A 441 -22.54 -0.59 -29.57
C GLU A 441 -21.77 0.55 -30.27
N ALA A 442 -21.71 1.76 -29.70
CA ALA A 442 -20.86 2.84 -30.22
C ALA A 442 -19.36 2.55 -30.01
N LEU A 443 -19.01 1.88 -28.91
CA LEU A 443 -17.62 1.63 -28.46
C LEU A 443 -17.18 0.17 -28.63
N PHE A 444 -18.13 -0.76 -28.62
CA PHE A 444 -17.88 -2.19 -28.50
C PHE A 444 -18.59 -2.99 -29.59
N ASP A 445 -18.00 -4.12 -29.96
CA ASP A 445 -18.74 -5.24 -30.51
C ASP A 445 -19.44 -5.96 -29.34
N VAL A 446 -20.77 -5.87 -29.33
CA VAL A 446 -21.64 -6.39 -28.27
C VAL A 446 -22.14 -7.77 -28.67
N ARG A 447 -21.81 -8.81 -27.88
CA ARG A 447 -22.33 -10.17 -28.06
C ARG A 447 -23.18 -10.58 -26.85
N PRO A 448 -24.51 -10.70 -26.99
CA PRO A 448 -25.38 -11.18 -25.92
C PRO A 448 -24.93 -12.52 -25.34
N ILE A 449 -25.10 -12.67 -24.03
CA ILE A 449 -24.80 -13.88 -23.27
C ILE A 449 -25.61 -13.89 -21.97
N ASP A 450 -25.85 -15.08 -21.42
CA ASP A 450 -26.53 -15.24 -20.14
C ASP A 450 -25.57 -15.06 -18.93
N ARG A 451 -26.15 -15.00 -17.73
CA ARG A 451 -25.41 -14.88 -16.47
C ARG A 451 -24.38 -16.01 -16.30
N ALA A 452 -24.76 -17.24 -16.63
CA ALA A 452 -23.88 -18.41 -16.52
C ALA A 452 -22.67 -18.31 -17.47
N GLY A 453 -22.89 -17.84 -18.70
CA GLY A 453 -21.82 -17.57 -19.66
C GLY A 453 -20.90 -16.41 -19.25
N LEU A 454 -21.39 -15.39 -18.54
CA LEU A 454 -20.53 -14.35 -17.95
C LEU A 454 -19.64 -14.91 -16.82
N VAL A 455 -20.21 -15.69 -15.91
CA VAL A 455 -19.45 -16.37 -14.83
C VAL A 455 -18.42 -17.32 -15.43
N ALA A 456 -18.78 -18.10 -16.44
CA ALA A 456 -17.82 -18.94 -17.17
C ALA A 456 -16.73 -18.12 -17.91
N ALA A 457 -17.03 -16.89 -18.31
CA ALA A 457 -16.13 -16.02 -19.08
C ALA A 457 -15.13 -15.21 -18.24
N PHE A 458 -15.50 -14.82 -17.01
CA PHE A 458 -14.76 -13.88 -16.16
C PHE A 458 -14.63 -14.35 -14.69
N GLY A 459 -15.22 -15.48 -14.32
CA GLY A 459 -15.08 -16.07 -13.00
C GLY A 459 -13.67 -16.63 -12.73
N ALA A 460 -13.46 -17.03 -11.48
CA ALA A 460 -12.15 -17.36 -10.92
C ALA A 460 -11.30 -18.37 -11.71
N ALA A 461 -11.91 -19.39 -12.29
CA ALA A 461 -11.20 -20.38 -13.12
C ALA A 461 -10.49 -19.73 -14.33
N GLN A 462 -11.06 -18.65 -14.87
CA GLN A 462 -10.50 -17.89 -15.99
C GLN A 462 -9.57 -16.77 -15.52
N ALA A 463 -9.71 -16.28 -14.28
CA ALA A 463 -8.73 -15.40 -13.65
C ALA A 463 -7.40 -16.14 -13.30
N ALA A 464 -7.39 -17.47 -13.32
CA ALA A 464 -6.19 -18.29 -13.12
C ALA A 464 -5.27 -18.40 -14.36
N ASP A 465 -5.72 -17.94 -15.53
CA ASP A 465 -4.97 -17.94 -16.80
C ASP A 465 -4.27 -16.59 -17.00
N GLU A 466 -3.00 -16.52 -16.61
CA GLU A 466 -2.14 -15.31 -16.70
C GLU A 466 -1.96 -14.76 -18.12
N ARG A 467 -2.35 -15.53 -19.14
CA ARG A 467 -2.28 -15.10 -20.55
C ARG A 467 -3.53 -14.31 -20.98
N ARG A 468 -4.42 -13.99 -20.05
CA ARG A 468 -5.62 -13.15 -20.22
C ARG A 468 -5.39 -11.74 -19.70
N GLY A 469 -6.25 -10.82 -20.13
CA GLY A 469 -6.03 -9.37 -19.95
C GLY A 469 -5.41 -8.71 -21.17
N GLY A 470 -5.59 -7.39 -21.27
CA GLY A 470 -5.08 -6.56 -22.37
C GLY A 470 -5.80 -6.79 -23.71
N ARG A 471 -6.92 -7.51 -23.72
CA ARG A 471 -7.65 -7.91 -24.93
C ARG A 471 -8.76 -6.92 -25.31
N GLY A 472 -9.04 -5.92 -24.46
CA GLY A 472 -10.15 -5.01 -24.60
C GLY A 472 -11.49 -5.71 -24.39
N ARG A 473 -11.55 -6.74 -23.53
CA ARG A 473 -12.71 -7.63 -23.39
C ARG A 473 -13.35 -7.50 -22.02
N PHE A 474 -14.65 -7.25 -22.00
CA PHE A 474 -15.42 -7.01 -20.78
C PHE A 474 -16.71 -7.84 -20.76
N GLY A 475 -17.24 -8.07 -19.56
CA GLY A 475 -18.63 -8.50 -19.38
C GLY A 475 -19.46 -7.31 -18.96
N LEU A 476 -20.70 -7.22 -19.42
CA LEU A 476 -21.71 -6.30 -18.91
C LEU A 476 -22.92 -7.12 -18.47
N TRP A 477 -23.37 -6.90 -17.24
CA TRP A 477 -24.60 -7.48 -16.68
C TRP A 477 -25.51 -6.37 -16.17
N THR A 478 -26.79 -6.44 -16.53
CA THR A 478 -27.86 -5.60 -15.99
C THR A 478 -29.09 -6.48 -15.76
N ARG A 479 -30.11 -5.97 -15.06
CA ARG A 479 -31.39 -6.69 -14.90
C ARG A 479 -32.17 -6.90 -16.21
N SER A 480 -31.78 -6.26 -17.33
CA SER A 480 -32.36 -6.50 -18.66
C SER A 480 -31.58 -7.51 -19.51
N GLY A 481 -30.37 -7.90 -19.12
CA GLY A 481 -29.59 -8.93 -19.81
C GLY A 481 -28.07 -8.80 -19.65
N GLY A 482 -27.36 -9.69 -20.35
CA GLY A 482 -25.89 -9.75 -20.34
C GLY A 482 -25.27 -9.68 -21.74
N ALA A 483 -24.05 -9.16 -21.81
CA ALA A 483 -23.23 -9.21 -23.02
C ALA A 483 -21.74 -9.34 -22.71
N ILE A 484 -20.99 -9.96 -23.63
CA ILE A 484 -19.55 -9.75 -23.75
C ILE A 484 -19.33 -8.55 -24.68
N LEU A 485 -18.56 -7.58 -24.20
CA LEU A 485 -18.14 -6.41 -24.94
C LEU A 485 -16.70 -6.61 -25.43
N THR A 486 -16.44 -6.34 -26.70
CA THR A 486 -15.07 -6.33 -27.26
C THR A 486 -14.76 -4.94 -27.82
N ALA A 487 -13.72 -4.29 -27.31
CA ALA A 487 -13.43 -2.88 -27.57
C ALA A 487 -13.02 -2.65 -29.02
N ARG A 488 -13.78 -1.79 -29.72
CA ARG A 488 -13.37 -1.25 -31.01
C ARG A 488 -12.29 -0.20 -30.76
N ARG A 489 -11.03 -0.61 -30.60
CA ARG A 489 -9.92 0.28 -30.17
C ARG A 489 -9.82 1.61 -30.94
N HIS A 490 -10.17 1.62 -32.23
CA HIS A 490 -10.23 2.83 -33.05
C HIS A 490 -11.31 3.84 -32.63
N ALA A 491 -12.42 3.37 -32.05
CA ALA A 491 -13.48 4.22 -31.51
C ALA A 491 -12.99 4.97 -30.28
N PHE A 492 -12.22 4.32 -29.39
CA PHE A 492 -11.71 4.92 -28.15
C PHE A 492 -10.69 6.05 -28.36
N GLU A 493 -9.94 6.02 -29.47
CA GLU A 493 -8.81 6.90 -29.76
C GLU A 493 -9.03 8.41 -29.47
N PRO A 494 -10.20 9.03 -29.75
CA PRO A 494 -10.45 10.45 -29.46
C PRO A 494 -10.64 10.79 -27.97
N TRP A 495 -10.79 9.80 -27.11
CA TRP A 495 -11.10 9.97 -25.67
C TRP A 495 -10.08 9.28 -24.75
N LEU A 496 -9.05 8.63 -25.30
CA LEU A 496 -7.95 8.08 -24.50
C LEU A 496 -7.18 9.22 -23.80
N PRO A 497 -6.67 8.98 -22.58
CA PRO A 497 -5.86 9.96 -21.88
C PRO A 497 -4.52 10.19 -22.59
N ASP A 498 -3.91 11.34 -22.33
CA ASP A 498 -2.49 11.58 -22.60
C ASP A 498 -1.63 10.53 -21.88
N GLY A 499 -0.56 10.10 -22.53
CA GLY A 499 0.37 9.08 -22.02
C GLY A 499 0.97 8.23 -23.13
N GLY A 500 1.83 7.30 -22.72
CA GLY A 500 2.46 6.29 -23.56
C GLY A 500 1.49 5.25 -24.12
N ALA A 501 2.01 4.40 -25.00
CA ALA A 501 1.23 3.31 -25.59
C ALA A 501 0.83 2.26 -24.53
N ALA A 502 1.59 2.13 -23.44
CA ALA A 502 1.30 1.19 -22.37
C ALA A 502 -0.01 1.51 -21.66
N VAL A 503 -0.22 2.74 -21.18
CA VAL A 503 -1.43 3.11 -20.42
C VAL A 503 -2.68 3.19 -21.29
N ARG A 504 -2.50 3.65 -22.53
CA ARG A 504 -3.59 3.86 -23.50
C ARG A 504 -4.22 2.57 -24.01
N ARG A 505 -3.52 1.43 -23.96
CA ARG A 505 -4.03 0.13 -24.42
C ARG A 505 -4.72 -0.70 -23.35
N LEU A 506 -4.58 -0.33 -22.08
CA LEU A 506 -5.09 -1.08 -20.92
C LEU A 506 -6.61 -1.23 -20.94
N ASP A 507 -7.08 -2.40 -20.54
CA ASP A 507 -8.51 -2.69 -20.43
C ASP A 507 -9.18 -1.82 -19.35
N VAL A 508 -8.49 -1.51 -18.26
CA VAL A 508 -8.96 -0.56 -17.22
C VAL A 508 -9.11 0.88 -17.73
N THR A 509 -8.20 1.34 -18.61
CA THR A 509 -8.28 2.67 -19.25
C THR A 509 -9.43 2.73 -20.24
N LEU A 510 -9.60 1.69 -21.06
CA LEU A 510 -10.74 1.57 -21.97
C LEU A 510 -12.07 1.57 -21.21
N LEU A 511 -12.13 0.91 -20.04
CA LEU A 511 -13.34 0.88 -19.23
C LEU A 511 -13.62 2.22 -18.52
N ASP A 512 -12.60 2.95 -18.07
CA ASP A 512 -12.76 4.33 -17.56
C ASP A 512 -13.41 5.24 -18.62
N VAL A 513 -12.85 5.21 -19.85
CA VAL A 513 -13.37 5.97 -20.99
C VAL A 513 -14.79 5.54 -21.34
N ALA A 514 -15.08 4.24 -21.34
CA ALA A 514 -16.41 3.72 -21.61
C ALA A 514 -17.44 4.15 -20.55
N LEU A 515 -17.10 4.09 -19.26
CA LEU A 515 -17.98 4.59 -18.19
C LEU A 515 -18.22 6.09 -18.35
N GLY A 516 -17.16 6.86 -18.64
CA GLY A 516 -17.25 8.29 -18.95
C GLY A 516 -18.27 8.60 -20.05
N HIS A 517 -18.16 7.91 -21.18
CA HIS A 517 -18.99 8.12 -22.37
C HIS A 517 -20.41 7.58 -22.25
N LEU A 518 -20.60 6.41 -21.62
CA LEU A 518 -21.90 5.74 -21.51
C LEU A 518 -22.80 6.31 -20.41
N LEU A 519 -22.21 6.97 -19.40
CA LEU A 519 -22.93 7.51 -18.23
C LEU A 519 -22.93 9.04 -18.17
N ASP A 520 -22.35 9.73 -19.16
CA ASP A 520 -22.13 11.18 -19.21
C ASP A 520 -21.46 11.73 -17.93
N ARG A 521 -20.58 10.92 -17.33
CA ARG A 521 -19.98 11.15 -16.01
C ARG A 521 -18.60 10.51 -15.91
N ASP A 522 -17.60 11.35 -15.63
CA ASP A 522 -16.22 10.94 -15.33
C ASP A 522 -16.20 9.76 -14.32
N ALA A 523 -15.49 8.69 -14.66
CA ALA A 523 -15.35 7.49 -13.84
C ALA A 523 -14.75 7.80 -12.44
N GLY A 524 -13.82 8.76 -12.36
CA GLY A 524 -13.29 9.26 -11.10
C GLY A 524 -14.32 10.02 -10.28
N ALA A 525 -15.23 10.76 -10.92
CA ALA A 525 -16.35 11.42 -10.24
C ALA A 525 -17.42 10.41 -9.78
N LEU A 526 -17.68 9.35 -10.54
CA LEU A 526 -18.55 8.24 -10.13
C LEU A 526 -17.98 7.51 -8.91
N ALA A 527 -16.67 7.22 -8.90
CA ALA A 527 -15.99 6.63 -7.75
C ALA A 527 -16.01 7.54 -6.52
N ALA A 528 -15.64 8.81 -6.68
CA ALA A 528 -15.65 9.79 -5.58
C ALA A 528 -17.06 10.07 -5.03
N GLY A 529 -18.09 9.97 -5.87
CA GLY A 529 -19.50 10.10 -5.50
C GLY A 529 -20.14 8.84 -4.91
N GLY A 530 -19.40 7.72 -4.77
CA GLY A 530 -19.92 6.45 -4.26
C GLY A 530 -20.83 5.68 -5.23
N ALA A 531 -20.95 6.14 -6.48
CA ALA A 531 -21.74 5.52 -7.55
C ALA A 531 -20.98 4.38 -8.26
N LEU A 532 -19.71 4.14 -7.91
CA LEU A 532 -18.90 3.04 -8.42
C LEU A 532 -18.37 2.20 -7.25
N ARG A 533 -18.62 0.89 -7.31
CA ARG A 533 -18.20 -0.12 -6.33
C ARG A 533 -17.26 -1.12 -6.98
N PHE A 534 -16.42 -1.76 -6.18
CA PHE A 534 -15.39 -2.66 -6.66
C PHE A 534 -15.46 -4.02 -5.97
N THR A 535 -15.33 -5.10 -6.73
CA THR A 535 -15.17 -6.48 -6.20
C THR A 535 -14.23 -7.30 -7.08
N LYS A 536 -13.66 -8.36 -6.48
CA LYS A 536 -12.78 -9.35 -7.13
C LYS A 536 -13.56 -10.56 -7.67
N SER A 537 -14.86 -10.65 -7.37
CA SER A 537 -15.71 -11.80 -7.66
C SER A 537 -16.78 -11.45 -8.68
N ALA A 538 -16.74 -12.11 -9.85
CA ALA A 538 -17.73 -11.92 -10.90
C ALA A 538 -19.14 -12.31 -10.43
N ASP A 539 -19.25 -13.40 -9.67
CA ASP A 539 -20.51 -13.86 -9.10
C ASP A 539 -21.11 -12.88 -8.09
N GLU A 540 -20.26 -12.22 -7.28
CA GLU A 540 -20.69 -11.18 -6.34
C GLU A 540 -21.15 -9.92 -7.08
N ALA A 541 -20.39 -9.46 -8.07
CA ALA A 541 -20.75 -8.30 -8.89
C ALA A 541 -22.13 -8.47 -9.55
N LEU A 542 -22.39 -9.66 -10.11
CA LEU A 542 -23.68 -10.03 -10.68
C LEU A 542 -24.77 -10.12 -9.60
N ALA A 543 -24.49 -10.77 -8.46
CA ALA A 543 -25.45 -10.91 -7.37
C ALA A 543 -25.87 -9.56 -6.75
N TRP A 544 -24.98 -8.58 -6.68
CA TRP A 544 -25.33 -7.22 -6.23
C TRP A 544 -26.35 -6.55 -7.16
N VAL A 545 -26.17 -6.68 -8.48
CA VAL A 545 -27.13 -6.16 -9.48
C VAL A 545 -28.45 -6.93 -9.46
N ASP A 546 -28.39 -8.27 -9.32
CA ASP A 546 -29.59 -9.12 -9.24
C ASP A 546 -30.44 -8.80 -7.99
N ALA A 547 -29.81 -8.42 -6.89
CA ALA A 547 -30.45 -8.10 -5.61
C ALA A 547 -30.68 -6.60 -5.37
N GLU A 548 -30.30 -5.73 -6.32
CA GLU A 548 -30.32 -4.26 -6.19
C GLU A 548 -29.58 -3.75 -4.93
N THR A 549 -28.52 -4.45 -4.52
CA THR A 549 -27.76 -4.18 -3.29
C THR A 549 -27.24 -2.74 -3.30
N ASP A 550 -27.77 -1.93 -2.39
CA ASP A 550 -27.53 -0.49 -2.27
C ASP A 550 -27.68 0.29 -3.60
N GLY A 551 -28.62 -0.13 -4.46
CA GLY A 551 -28.89 0.51 -5.74
C GLY A 551 -27.92 0.13 -6.87
N ALA A 552 -27.24 -1.01 -6.78
CA ALA A 552 -26.47 -1.59 -7.87
C ALA A 552 -27.36 -1.84 -9.12
N ASP A 553 -27.02 -1.19 -10.23
CA ASP A 553 -27.81 -1.17 -11.46
C ASP A 553 -27.14 -1.97 -12.61
N ALA A 554 -25.81 -1.94 -12.69
CA ALA A 554 -25.04 -2.61 -13.73
C ALA A 554 -23.66 -3.06 -13.24
N ALA A 555 -23.17 -4.20 -13.72
CA ALA A 555 -21.85 -4.73 -13.40
C ALA A 555 -20.99 -4.89 -14.66
N PHE A 556 -19.79 -4.32 -14.62
CA PHE A 556 -18.75 -4.47 -15.63
C PHE A 556 -17.67 -5.44 -15.12
N LEU A 557 -17.52 -6.57 -15.80
CA LEU A 557 -16.51 -7.59 -15.53
C LEU A 557 -15.28 -7.36 -16.39
N LEU A 558 -14.11 -7.63 -15.82
CA LEU A 558 -12.79 -7.44 -16.47
C LEU A 558 -12.00 -8.75 -16.41
N GLU A 559 -11.07 -8.91 -17.34
CA GLU A 559 -9.95 -9.84 -17.20
C GLU A 559 -8.87 -9.21 -16.26
N PRO A 560 -7.99 -10.00 -15.62
CA PRO A 560 -6.88 -9.47 -14.83
C PRO A 560 -5.98 -8.53 -15.64
N THR A 561 -5.37 -7.52 -15.01
CA THR A 561 -4.34 -6.72 -15.66
C THR A 561 -3.01 -7.50 -15.69
N PRO A 562 -2.39 -7.74 -16.87
CA PRO A 562 -1.12 -8.45 -16.95
C PRO A 562 0.02 -7.69 -16.26
N ILE A 563 0.94 -8.39 -15.59
CA ILE A 563 2.09 -7.76 -14.91
C ILE A 563 2.99 -7.01 -15.89
N ALA A 564 3.22 -7.58 -17.07
CA ALA A 564 3.98 -6.92 -18.14
C ALA A 564 3.38 -5.56 -18.55
N ASP A 565 2.06 -5.37 -18.41
CA ASP A 565 1.39 -4.11 -18.72
C ASP A 565 1.58 -3.08 -17.60
N ILE A 566 1.55 -3.53 -16.33
CA ILE A 566 1.82 -2.70 -15.15
C ILE A 566 3.28 -2.20 -15.19
N LEU A 567 4.23 -3.10 -15.45
CA LEU A 567 5.65 -2.77 -15.60
C LEU A 567 5.91 -1.85 -16.79
N ALA A 568 5.21 -2.04 -17.92
CA ALA A 568 5.33 -1.13 -19.07
C ALA A 568 4.83 0.28 -18.76
N VAL A 569 3.69 0.43 -18.06
CA VAL A 569 3.16 1.73 -17.63
C VAL A 569 4.13 2.44 -16.68
N ALA A 570 4.67 1.72 -15.70
CA ALA A 570 5.62 2.28 -14.74
C ALA A 570 6.92 2.75 -15.41
N ARG A 571 7.41 2.03 -16.43
CA ARG A 571 8.59 2.41 -17.23
C ARG A 571 8.35 3.59 -18.16
N ASP A 572 7.14 3.72 -18.72
CA ASP A 572 6.73 4.87 -19.53
C ASP A 572 6.56 6.15 -18.67
N GLY A 573 6.64 6.05 -17.33
CA GLY A 573 6.38 7.15 -16.39
C GLY A 573 4.88 7.48 -16.24
N ASP A 574 4.02 6.66 -16.83
CA ASP A 574 2.57 6.80 -16.84
C ASP A 574 1.95 6.33 -15.52
N VAL A 575 0.67 6.68 -15.32
CA VAL A 575 -0.08 6.28 -14.13
C VAL A 575 -1.44 5.71 -14.52
N MET A 576 -1.76 4.52 -14.01
CA MET A 576 -3.02 3.82 -14.26
C MET A 576 -4.22 4.52 -13.59
N PRO A 577 -5.46 4.25 -14.06
CA PRO A 577 -6.68 4.56 -13.31
C PRO A 577 -6.66 4.02 -11.88
N GLN A 578 -7.44 4.63 -10.98
CA GLN A 578 -7.55 4.16 -9.60
C GLN A 578 -8.14 2.75 -9.53
N LYS A 579 -7.65 1.94 -8.58
CA LYS A 579 -8.07 0.54 -8.35
C LYS A 579 -7.91 -0.39 -9.56
N SER A 580 -6.98 -0.08 -10.46
CA SER A 580 -6.68 -0.88 -11.66
C SER A 580 -6.08 -2.27 -11.41
N THR A 581 -5.52 -2.50 -10.22
CA THR A 581 -4.75 -3.70 -9.89
C THR A 581 -5.07 -4.17 -8.48
N TYR A 582 -5.23 -5.49 -8.29
CA TYR A 582 -5.27 -6.08 -6.95
C TYR A 582 -4.28 -7.24 -6.85
N PHE A 583 -3.10 -6.97 -6.31
CA PHE A 583 -2.11 -8.01 -6.01
C PHE A 583 -2.61 -8.90 -4.85
N TYR A 584 -2.60 -10.22 -5.06
CA TYR A 584 -3.11 -11.22 -4.12
C TYR A 584 -2.12 -12.38 -3.95
N PRO A 585 -1.98 -12.94 -2.74
CA PRO A 585 -2.45 -12.41 -1.47
C PRO A 585 -1.69 -11.13 -1.08
N LYS A 586 -2.32 -10.31 -0.23
CA LYS A 586 -1.62 -9.18 0.40
C LYS A 586 -0.65 -9.71 1.46
N PRO A 587 0.47 -9.02 1.75
CA PRO A 587 1.33 -9.36 2.88
C PRO A 587 0.62 -9.07 4.22
N LEU A 588 0.83 -9.92 5.23
CA LEU A 588 0.30 -9.66 6.57
C LEU A 588 1.07 -8.53 7.27
N SER A 589 0.33 -7.67 7.97
CA SER A 589 0.91 -6.77 8.97
C SER A 589 1.33 -7.57 10.21
N GLY A 590 2.42 -7.15 10.87
CA GLY A 590 2.88 -7.72 12.14
C GLY A 590 3.82 -8.92 12.06
N LEU A 591 4.18 -9.40 10.85
CA LEU A 591 5.25 -10.41 10.69
C LEU A 591 6.64 -9.82 10.95
N VAL A 592 6.89 -8.64 10.37
CA VAL A 592 8.06 -7.79 10.60
C VAL A 592 7.61 -6.33 10.66
N ILE A 593 8.23 -5.56 11.55
CA ILE A 593 8.09 -4.11 11.65
C ILE A 593 9.48 -3.51 11.44
N ASN A 594 9.58 -2.45 10.63
CA ASN A 594 10.85 -1.73 10.43
C ASN A 594 10.94 -0.52 11.37
N PRO A 595 11.74 -0.55 12.44
CA PRO A 595 12.01 0.63 13.25
C PRO A 595 12.87 1.64 12.50
N HIS A 596 12.41 2.88 12.43
CA HIS A 596 13.26 4.04 12.13
C HIS A 596 14.00 4.52 13.38
N GLU A 597 13.39 4.33 14.56
CA GLU A 597 13.96 4.60 15.88
C GLU A 597 13.75 3.38 16.79
N TRP A 598 14.66 3.16 17.75
CA TRP A 598 14.56 2.10 18.76
C TRP A 598 14.82 2.66 20.16
#